data_AF-A0A089M2X6-F1
#
_entry.id   AF-A0A089M2X6-F1
#
_cell.length_a   1.000
_cell.length_b   1.000
_cell.length_c   1.000
_cell.angle_alpha   90.00
_cell.angle_beta   90.00
_cell.angle_gamma   90.00
#
_symmetry.space_group_name_H-M   'P 1'
#
loop_
_entity.id
_entity.type
_entity.pdbx_description
1 polymer ?
#
loop_
_entity_poly.entity_id
_entity_poly.type
_entity_poly.pdbx_seq_one_letter_code
_entity_poly.pdbx_strand_id
1 'polypeptide(L)'
;MYQDGVYVAYGNAYSKGTEGAKVTIKDGKITDIELLRTSPKLIDRNARENYSGVWAAYKLMKDRLLGQTRDSAAAVDAVSGATRSSNGWKLSVDRAFERALKVKPADAAYFEGDHMGVDPEGKYAVFASYDANKLTAVKLYPLTAAGDFVDEKTYTAEQTAAIAAITPVLLANGSSAQPVAGFEAESKAAIKAFRDAEQNASINNTSAYIDGFYSSYGTARSVGVERADVVIRNGKLVDVKLYRLGTNLIDRGATAYAEVVKANAPMTAKLLANGSYIANYNEKVDGISGATESSHGWNQAVERAFEKALKVPAAGQYFDGKFAGVDNASKIFMLADVAGDQVTGIKLSLFGTDGKLIADDKLTAEQKTLVEQLTAGLLDKGVQIADITGQEALTAAARAALTDALTNASKEQGAYKDGTFTAYGDAYDKGTNKADVTLRNGKIVNVALSRVGMNMVDLGKNAYAEVQKALPQLTASFLAAGTREGAQQVDAVSGATSSSNALKAAVDRAYGKAEVVEAGKAAYFNGTFIGVSTDKTVNVMVTVKYNVPVSMIVYYLDAAGKVKTYDQLTAAEQAVKAEIENTSTGNGLHKYGYRAAAFGSNDAEKEVSAKAVEAIKAALETAGK
;
A
#
# COMPACT_ATOMS: atom_id res chain seq x y z
N MET A 1 27.13 14.08 18.97
CA MET A 1 26.43 14.91 17.96
C MET A 1 25.84 13.99 16.90
N TYR A 2 24.57 14.20 16.54
CA TYR A 2 23.86 13.40 15.54
C TYR A 2 24.09 13.99 14.14
N GLN A 3 24.12 13.13 13.13
CA GLN A 3 24.03 13.48 11.72
C GLN A 3 22.55 13.66 11.37
N ASP A 4 22.28 14.66 10.55
CA ASP A 4 20.94 14.85 10.01
C ASP A 4 20.68 13.77 8.95
N GLY A 5 19.44 13.29 8.87
CA GLY A 5 19.06 12.27 7.91
C GLY A 5 17.86 11.44 8.32
N VAL A 6 17.56 10.43 7.50
CA VAL A 6 16.47 9.48 7.74
C VAL A 6 17.06 8.15 8.19
N TYR A 7 16.60 7.69 9.35
CA TYR A 7 17.08 6.47 10.01
C TYR A 7 15.91 5.54 10.28
N VAL A 8 16.00 4.32 9.77
CA VAL A 8 15.05 3.26 10.10
C VAL A 8 15.71 2.34 11.10
N ALA A 9 15.01 1.99 12.17
CA ALA A 9 15.46 1.04 13.17
C ALA A 9 14.29 0.24 13.72
N TYR A 10 14.59 -0.94 14.26
CA TYR A 10 13.62 -1.88 14.79
C TYR A 10 13.89 -2.13 16.27
N GLY A 11 12.84 -2.40 17.04
CA GLY A 11 12.91 -2.86 18.42
C GLY A 11 13.22 -4.35 18.52
N ASN A 12 13.05 -4.93 19.71
CA ASN A 12 13.25 -6.35 19.91
C ASN A 12 12.17 -7.17 19.19
N ALA A 13 12.60 -8.15 18.41
CA ALA A 13 11.72 -9.03 17.68
C ALA A 13 11.02 -10.05 18.59
N TYR A 14 9.85 -10.52 18.17
CA TYR A 14 9.09 -11.56 18.84
C TYR A 14 8.21 -12.32 17.81
N SER A 15 7.44 -13.30 18.28
CA SER A 15 6.66 -14.23 17.43
C SER A 15 5.55 -13.61 16.58
N LYS A 16 5.40 -12.28 16.51
CA LYS A 16 4.49 -11.58 15.58
C LYS A 16 5.17 -10.51 14.74
N GLY A 17 6.50 -10.48 14.68
CA GLY A 17 7.29 -9.46 14.00
C GLY A 17 8.03 -8.57 14.99
N THR A 18 8.18 -7.29 14.66
CA THR A 18 8.85 -6.29 15.50
C THR A 18 8.15 -4.93 15.39
N GLU A 19 8.26 -4.12 16.44
CA GLU A 19 7.99 -2.69 16.34
C GLU A 19 9.18 -1.98 15.69
N GLY A 20 8.93 -0.94 14.90
CA GLY A 20 9.98 -0.17 14.22
C GLY A 20 9.65 1.32 14.14
N ALA A 21 10.64 2.12 13.77
CA ALA A 21 10.47 3.53 13.51
C ALA A 21 11.36 3.97 12.35
N LYS A 22 10.77 4.73 11.41
CA LYS A 22 11.50 5.54 10.44
C LYS A 22 11.48 6.98 10.94
N VAL A 23 12.66 7.50 11.27
CA VAL A 23 12.84 8.76 12.00
C VAL A 23 13.68 9.71 11.15
N THR A 24 13.17 10.90 10.90
CA THR A 24 13.96 12.00 10.34
C THR A 24 14.53 12.81 11.48
N ILE A 25 15.86 12.86 11.58
CA ILE A 25 16.59 13.61 12.60
C ILE A 25 17.18 14.84 11.94
N LYS A 26 16.95 16.01 12.52
CA LYS A 26 17.57 17.28 12.15
C LYS A 26 17.94 18.07 13.39
N ASP A 27 19.17 18.59 13.46
CA ASP A 27 19.67 19.36 14.60
C ASP A 27 19.50 18.62 15.94
N GLY A 28 19.63 17.29 15.92
CA GLY A 28 19.47 16.41 17.07
C GLY A 28 18.04 16.23 17.59
N LYS A 29 17.02 16.59 16.80
CA LYS A 29 15.60 16.41 17.12
C LYS A 29 14.87 15.63 16.04
N ILE A 30 13.77 14.97 16.43
CA ILE A 30 12.86 14.28 15.51
C ILE A 30 11.99 15.30 14.77
N THR A 31 12.17 15.45 13.46
CA THR A 31 11.34 16.33 12.62
C THR A 31 10.24 15.60 11.86
N ASP A 32 10.38 14.29 11.67
CA ASP A 32 9.32 13.41 11.20
C ASP A 32 9.51 12.00 11.74
N ILE A 33 8.40 11.28 11.89
CA ILE A 33 8.39 9.91 12.37
C ILE A 33 7.22 9.10 11.78
N GLU A 34 7.56 7.90 11.33
CA GLU A 34 6.62 6.85 10.95
C GLU A 34 6.84 5.64 11.86
N LEU A 35 5.76 5.22 12.53
CA LEU A 35 5.78 4.10 13.47
C LEU A 35 5.34 2.83 12.77
N LEU A 36 6.18 1.81 12.84
CA LEU A 36 6.00 0.55 12.12
C LEU A 36 5.65 -0.56 13.12
N ARG A 37 4.85 -1.51 12.67
CA ARG A 37 4.68 -2.80 13.34
C ARG A 37 4.60 -3.87 12.28
N THR A 38 5.66 -4.66 12.19
CA THR A 38 5.82 -5.59 11.09
C THR A 38 5.04 -6.88 11.31
N SER A 39 4.76 -7.58 10.21
CA SER A 39 4.39 -8.99 10.21
C SER A 39 5.64 -9.87 10.43
N PRO A 40 5.48 -11.20 10.49
CA PRO A 40 6.61 -12.13 10.42
C PRO A 40 7.38 -12.10 9.10
N LYS A 41 6.88 -11.44 8.03
CA LYS A 41 7.70 -11.12 6.84
C LYS A 41 8.57 -9.87 7.01
N LEU A 42 8.54 -9.24 8.19
CA LEU A 42 9.17 -7.95 8.48
C LEU A 42 8.71 -6.79 7.59
N ILE A 43 7.52 -6.90 7.01
CA ILE A 43 6.84 -5.84 6.27
C ILE A 43 5.84 -5.19 7.22
N ASP A 44 5.78 -3.86 7.20
CA ASP A 44 4.85 -3.09 8.02
C ASP A 44 3.39 -3.46 7.74
N ARG A 45 2.57 -3.54 8.79
CA ARG A 45 1.16 -3.94 8.69
C ARG A 45 0.24 -2.74 8.73
N ASN A 46 -0.86 -2.84 7.99
CA ASN A 46 -2.01 -1.96 8.14
C ASN A 46 -2.44 -1.91 9.62
N ALA A 47 -2.77 -0.73 10.12
CA ALA A 47 -3.09 -0.54 11.53
C ALA A 47 -4.22 -1.47 12.01
N ARG A 48 -5.26 -1.66 11.20
CA ARG A 48 -6.44 -2.50 11.53
C ARG A 48 -6.14 -3.98 11.71
N GLU A 49 -5.06 -4.47 11.12
CA GLU A 49 -4.65 -5.88 11.24
C GLU A 49 -3.90 -6.17 12.55
N ASN A 50 -3.49 -5.11 13.25
CA ASN A 50 -2.89 -5.19 14.56
C ASN A 50 -3.97 -5.34 15.66
N TYR A 51 -3.56 -5.68 16.88
CA TYR A 51 -4.52 -5.74 18.00
C TYR A 51 -5.05 -4.35 18.37
N SER A 52 -6.31 -4.26 18.78
CA SER A 52 -7.02 -2.99 18.90
C SER A 52 -6.39 -1.97 19.85
N GLY A 53 -5.68 -2.45 20.88
CA GLY A 53 -4.93 -1.59 21.80
C GLY A 53 -3.92 -0.66 21.11
N VAL A 54 -3.33 -1.05 19.97
CA VAL A 54 -2.36 -0.16 19.27
C VAL A 54 -3.00 0.90 18.38
N TRP A 55 -4.28 0.78 18.03
CA TRP A 55 -4.89 1.66 17.01
C TRP A 55 -4.83 3.13 17.41
N ALA A 56 -5.19 3.44 18.67
CA ALA A 56 -5.04 4.80 19.20
C ALA A 56 -3.59 5.14 19.55
N ALA A 57 -2.76 4.14 19.83
CA ALA A 57 -1.38 4.33 20.25
C ALA A 57 -0.49 4.90 19.12
N TYR A 58 -0.76 4.57 17.85
CA TYR A 58 0.01 5.11 16.72
C TYR A 58 0.04 6.63 16.71
N LYS A 59 -1.14 7.28 16.70
CA LYS A 59 -1.23 8.74 16.72
C LYS A 59 -0.65 9.33 18.01
N LEU A 60 -1.02 8.80 19.17
CA LEU A 60 -0.57 9.33 20.46
C LEU A 60 0.95 9.25 20.60
N MET A 61 1.57 8.15 20.21
CA MET A 61 3.03 8.00 20.28
C MET A 61 3.73 8.87 19.25
N LYS A 62 3.20 8.99 18.01
CA LYS A 62 3.73 9.94 17.02
C LYS A 62 3.75 11.36 17.58
N ASP A 63 2.63 11.83 18.12
CA ASP A 63 2.51 13.19 18.66
C ASP A 63 3.45 13.42 19.86
N ARG A 64 3.64 12.42 20.73
CA ARG A 64 4.54 12.51 21.89
C ARG A 64 6.02 12.52 21.51
N LEU A 65 6.40 11.80 20.45
CA LEU A 65 7.78 11.64 20.00
C LEU A 65 8.25 12.76 19.07
N LEU A 66 7.33 13.36 18.30
CA LEU A 66 7.68 14.42 17.35
C LEU A 66 8.28 15.64 18.08
N GLY A 67 9.36 16.20 17.54
CA GLY A 67 10.07 17.35 18.11
C GLY A 67 11.01 17.01 19.27
N GLN A 68 11.01 15.77 19.77
CA GLN A 68 11.83 15.36 20.91
C GLN A 68 13.30 15.16 20.55
N THR A 69 14.18 15.34 21.55
CA THR A 69 15.55 14.83 21.54
C THR A 69 15.57 13.35 21.96
N ARG A 70 16.71 12.66 21.81
CA ARG A 70 16.87 11.26 22.27
C ARG A 70 16.39 11.05 23.71
N ASP A 71 16.94 11.83 24.65
CA ASP A 71 16.64 11.66 26.08
C ASP A 71 15.15 11.95 26.40
N SER A 72 14.59 12.98 25.77
CA SER A 72 13.18 13.33 25.97
C SER A 72 12.25 12.27 25.37
N ALA A 73 12.60 11.68 24.22
CA ALA A 73 11.87 10.58 23.61
C ALA A 73 11.91 9.31 24.49
N ALA A 74 13.03 9.04 25.16
CA ALA A 74 13.14 7.93 26.11
C ALA A 74 12.23 8.12 27.34
N ALA A 75 11.98 9.36 27.74
CA ALA A 75 11.11 9.71 28.87
C ALA A 75 9.60 9.75 28.54
N VAL A 76 9.21 9.70 27.26
CA VAL A 76 7.79 9.71 26.84
C VAL A 76 7.01 8.56 27.49
N ASP A 77 5.82 8.86 28.02
CA ASP A 77 4.93 7.84 28.57
C ASP A 77 4.40 6.87 27.50
N ALA A 78 4.36 5.60 27.86
CA ALA A 78 3.70 4.58 27.05
C ALA A 78 2.17 4.79 27.01
N VAL A 79 1.51 4.24 26.00
CA VAL A 79 0.04 4.27 25.90
C VAL A 79 -0.54 3.02 26.57
N SER A 80 -1.50 3.21 27.48
CA SER A 80 -2.22 2.11 28.14
C SER A 80 -2.91 1.21 27.12
N GLY A 81 -2.86 -0.11 27.33
CA GLY A 81 -3.33 -1.12 26.36
C GLY A 81 -2.37 -1.39 25.20
N ALA A 82 -1.28 -0.62 25.05
CA ALA A 82 -0.24 -0.79 24.04
C ALA A 82 1.17 -0.61 24.61
N THR A 83 1.39 -0.92 25.90
CA THR A 83 2.65 -0.65 26.61
C THR A 83 3.85 -1.27 25.92
N ARG A 84 3.76 -2.55 25.51
CA ARG A 84 4.85 -3.23 24.81
C ARG A 84 5.18 -2.55 23.49
N SER A 85 4.17 -2.25 22.68
CA SER A 85 4.39 -1.62 21.37
C SER A 85 4.90 -0.18 21.51
N SER A 86 4.43 0.58 22.50
CA SER A 86 4.94 1.91 22.83
C SER A 86 6.43 1.86 23.20
N ASN A 87 6.82 0.91 24.04
CA ASN A 87 8.22 0.73 24.43
C ASN A 87 9.08 0.22 23.27
N GLY A 88 8.55 -0.65 22.41
CA GLY A 88 9.22 -1.06 21.18
C GLY A 88 9.49 0.11 20.23
N TRP A 89 8.53 1.03 20.08
CA TRP A 89 8.73 2.25 19.28
C TRP A 89 9.75 3.20 19.92
N LYS A 90 9.70 3.40 21.25
CA LYS A 90 10.72 4.19 21.97
C LYS A 90 12.12 3.61 21.78
N LEU A 91 12.27 2.30 21.92
CA LEU A 91 13.52 1.59 21.64
C LEU A 91 13.95 1.76 20.19
N SER A 92 13.03 1.67 19.24
CA SER A 92 13.33 1.88 17.81
C SER A 92 13.85 3.30 17.56
N VAL A 93 13.23 4.30 18.18
CA VAL A 93 13.68 5.70 18.10
C VAL A 93 15.06 5.88 18.72
N ASP A 94 15.30 5.28 19.88
CA ASP A 94 16.61 5.31 20.53
C ASP A 94 17.71 4.74 19.63
N ARG A 95 17.47 3.55 19.06
CA ARG A 95 18.35 2.91 18.07
C ARG A 95 18.55 3.76 16.80
N ALA A 96 17.54 4.50 16.37
CA ALA A 96 17.67 5.44 15.25
C ALA A 96 18.63 6.60 15.60
N PHE A 97 18.58 7.14 16.81
CA PHE A 97 19.56 8.14 17.27
C PHE A 97 20.98 7.56 17.36
N GLU A 98 21.15 6.33 17.81
CA GLU A 98 22.46 5.66 17.81
C GLU A 98 23.01 5.48 16.38
N ARG A 99 22.14 5.09 15.44
CA ARG A 99 22.45 5.09 14.00
C ARG A 99 22.76 6.47 13.44
N ALA A 100 22.27 7.54 14.04
CA ALA A 100 22.57 8.90 13.65
C ALA A 100 23.87 9.46 14.25
N LEU A 101 24.50 8.81 15.23
CA LEU A 101 25.74 9.33 15.83
C LEU A 101 26.85 9.52 14.79
N LYS A 102 27.50 10.70 14.79
CA LYS A 102 28.68 10.99 13.96
C LYS A 102 29.86 10.07 14.28
N VAL A 103 30.05 9.78 15.56
CA VAL A 103 31.07 8.85 16.07
C VAL A 103 30.33 7.68 16.68
N LYS A 104 30.52 6.49 16.14
CA LYS A 104 29.88 5.27 16.64
C LYS A 104 30.50 4.83 17.97
N PRO A 105 29.74 4.18 18.86
CA PRO A 105 30.29 3.53 20.05
C PRO A 105 31.43 2.58 19.64
N ALA A 106 32.58 2.66 20.32
CA ALA A 106 33.74 1.83 20.01
C ALA A 106 33.64 0.41 20.60
N ASP A 107 32.77 0.26 21.60
CA ASP A 107 32.54 -0.92 22.42
C ASP A 107 31.20 -1.61 22.14
N ALA A 108 30.50 -1.23 21.07
CA ALA A 108 29.28 -1.89 20.63
C ALA A 108 29.18 -1.93 19.10
N ALA A 109 29.08 -3.14 18.55
CA ALA A 109 28.80 -3.39 17.14
C ALA A 109 27.30 -3.57 16.86
N TYR A 110 26.56 -4.10 17.83
CA TYR A 110 25.16 -4.48 17.71
C TYR A 110 24.32 -3.84 18.81
N PHE A 111 23.06 -3.59 18.49
CA PHE A 111 22.05 -3.33 19.51
C PHE A 111 21.78 -4.62 20.28
N GLU A 112 21.78 -4.55 21.60
CA GLU A 112 21.47 -5.70 22.44
C GLU A 112 20.02 -6.16 22.27
N GLY A 113 19.80 -7.47 22.34
CA GLY A 113 18.47 -8.10 22.30
C GLY A 113 18.24 -8.99 21.09
N ASP A 114 16.97 -9.34 20.88
CA ASP A 114 16.54 -10.24 19.81
C ASP A 114 16.26 -9.46 18.52
N HIS A 115 16.91 -9.86 17.44
CA HIS A 115 16.70 -9.29 16.11
C HIS A 115 16.26 -10.36 15.14
N MET A 116 15.31 -10.03 14.29
CA MET A 116 14.74 -10.97 13.34
C MET A 116 15.12 -10.57 11.92
N GLY A 117 15.30 -11.57 11.06
CA GLY A 117 15.50 -11.42 9.63
C GLY A 117 14.73 -12.50 8.89
N VAL A 118 14.38 -12.23 7.64
CA VAL A 118 13.62 -13.14 6.78
C VAL A 118 14.36 -13.27 5.46
N ASP A 119 14.37 -14.48 4.89
CA ASP A 119 14.93 -14.64 3.55
C ASP A 119 13.98 -14.01 2.51
N PRO A 120 14.49 -13.50 1.38
CA PRO A 120 13.65 -12.82 0.40
C PRO A 120 12.51 -13.67 -0.21
N GLU A 121 12.63 -15.00 -0.22
CA GLU A 121 11.56 -15.89 -0.70
C GLU A 121 10.51 -16.18 0.39
N GLY A 122 10.76 -15.76 1.63
CA GLY A 122 9.83 -15.93 2.76
C GLY A 122 9.66 -17.38 3.18
N LYS A 123 10.72 -18.19 3.12
CA LYS A 123 10.75 -19.61 3.53
C LYS A 123 11.17 -19.79 4.98
N TYR A 124 12.10 -18.98 5.46
CA TYR A 124 12.69 -19.04 6.78
C TYR A 124 12.85 -17.65 7.39
N ALA A 125 12.60 -17.58 8.68
CA ALA A 125 12.93 -16.46 9.53
C ALA A 125 13.97 -16.89 10.56
N VAL A 126 14.91 -16.01 10.86
CA VAL A 126 15.94 -16.22 11.87
C VAL A 126 15.79 -15.16 12.95
N PHE A 127 15.85 -15.60 14.20
CA PHE A 127 16.04 -14.73 15.36
C PHE A 127 17.49 -14.87 15.80
N ALA A 128 18.24 -13.77 15.77
CA ALA A 128 19.60 -13.67 16.23
C ALA A 128 19.64 -12.76 17.46
N SER A 129 20.07 -13.31 18.60
CA SER A 129 20.20 -12.59 19.85
C SER A 129 21.63 -12.08 19.99
N TYR A 130 21.79 -10.81 20.31
CA TYR A 130 23.09 -10.16 20.45
C TYR A 130 23.26 -9.54 21.84
N ASP A 131 24.46 -9.66 22.39
CA ASP A 131 25.00 -8.63 23.29
C ASP A 131 25.68 -7.53 22.46
N ALA A 132 26.28 -6.51 23.09
CA ALA A 132 26.87 -5.38 22.38
C ALA A 132 27.85 -5.77 21.25
N ASN A 133 28.55 -6.91 21.33
CA ASN A 133 29.61 -7.28 20.38
C ASN A 133 29.54 -8.72 19.85
N LYS A 134 28.63 -9.55 20.35
CA LYS A 134 28.64 -10.98 20.12
C LYS A 134 27.23 -11.54 19.94
N LEU A 135 27.13 -12.47 18.99
CA LEU A 135 25.96 -13.34 18.83
C LEU A 135 25.90 -14.34 19.99
N THR A 136 24.79 -14.35 20.71
CA THR A 136 24.57 -15.18 21.91
C THR A 136 23.61 -16.33 21.68
N ALA A 137 22.64 -16.17 20.78
CA ALA A 137 21.70 -17.23 20.42
C ALA A 137 21.18 -17.08 18.99
N VAL A 138 20.76 -18.21 18.40
CA VAL A 138 20.07 -18.26 17.10
C VAL A 138 18.86 -19.18 17.23
N LYS A 139 17.73 -18.76 16.66
CA LYS A 139 16.56 -19.61 16.41
C LYS A 139 16.15 -19.52 14.96
N LEU A 140 15.79 -20.66 14.36
CA LEU A 140 15.36 -20.77 12.98
C LEU A 140 13.89 -21.22 12.93
N TYR A 141 13.09 -20.51 12.15
CA TYR A 141 11.66 -20.77 11.99
C TYR A 141 11.31 -20.93 10.51
N PRO A 142 10.69 -22.04 10.10
CA PRO A 142 10.07 -22.13 8.79
C PRO A 142 8.83 -21.23 8.73
N LEU A 143 8.57 -20.70 7.54
CA LEU A 143 7.42 -19.86 7.25
C LEU A 143 6.45 -20.60 6.32
N THR A 144 5.17 -20.35 6.53
CA THR A 144 4.09 -20.77 5.64
C THR A 144 4.11 -19.96 4.33
N ALA A 145 3.36 -20.38 3.32
CA ALA A 145 3.20 -19.60 2.08
C ALA A 145 2.58 -18.20 2.33
N ALA A 146 1.78 -18.06 3.40
CA ALA A 146 1.26 -16.77 3.85
C ALA A 146 2.33 -15.88 4.52
N GLY A 147 3.48 -16.46 4.87
CA GLY A 147 4.58 -15.81 5.58
C GLY A 147 4.43 -15.75 7.09
N ASP A 148 3.49 -16.51 7.67
CA ASP A 148 3.41 -16.71 9.11
C ASP A 148 4.36 -17.82 9.55
N PHE A 149 4.84 -17.77 10.80
CA PHE A 149 5.57 -18.87 11.41
C PHE A 149 4.74 -20.15 11.39
N VAL A 150 5.35 -21.25 10.95
CA VAL A 150 4.77 -22.58 11.13
C VAL A 150 4.73 -22.88 12.64
N ASP A 151 3.64 -23.46 13.13
CA ASP A 151 3.55 -23.88 14.54
C ASP A 151 4.56 -25.00 14.79
N GLU A 152 5.44 -24.82 15.78
CA GLU A 152 6.47 -25.79 16.16
C GLU A 152 5.90 -27.19 16.40
N LYS A 153 4.65 -27.30 16.89
CA LYS A 153 3.98 -28.59 17.11
C LYS A 153 3.61 -29.32 15.82
N THR A 154 3.66 -28.62 14.69
CA THR A 154 3.27 -29.10 13.36
C THR A 154 4.45 -29.26 12.41
N TYR A 155 5.69 -29.07 12.90
CA TYR A 155 6.87 -29.26 12.07
C TYR A 155 6.93 -30.67 11.50
N THR A 156 7.28 -30.75 10.21
CA THR A 156 7.58 -32.04 9.59
C THR A 156 8.90 -32.59 10.11
N ALA A 157 9.16 -33.89 9.87
CA ALA A 157 10.43 -34.51 10.23
C ALA A 157 11.61 -33.83 9.50
N GLU A 158 11.41 -33.45 8.24
CA GLU A 158 12.40 -32.76 7.41
C GLU A 158 12.69 -31.35 7.96
N GLN A 159 11.66 -30.60 8.34
CA GLN A 159 11.83 -29.27 8.95
C GLN A 159 12.58 -29.38 10.28
N THR A 160 12.21 -30.34 11.12
CA THR A 160 12.87 -30.58 12.41
C THR A 160 14.35 -30.92 12.22
N ALA A 161 14.65 -31.81 11.27
CA ALA A 161 16.02 -32.20 10.96
C ALA A 161 16.84 -31.02 10.39
N ALA A 162 16.26 -30.24 9.48
CA ALA A 162 16.90 -29.04 8.93
C ALA A 162 17.23 -28.02 10.02
N ILE A 163 16.27 -27.73 10.92
CA ILE A 163 16.46 -26.78 12.02
C ILE A 163 17.57 -27.25 12.96
N ALA A 164 17.56 -28.52 13.35
CA ALA A 164 18.57 -29.09 14.23
C ALA A 164 19.98 -29.06 13.60
N ALA A 165 20.07 -29.24 12.29
CA ALA A 165 21.35 -29.24 11.56
C ALA A 165 21.89 -27.82 11.30
N ILE A 166 21.03 -26.86 10.95
CA ILE A 166 21.44 -25.52 10.52
C ILE A 166 21.70 -24.58 11.71
N THR A 167 20.87 -24.64 12.76
CA THR A 167 20.92 -23.67 13.87
C THR A 167 22.29 -23.59 14.56
N PRO A 168 22.97 -24.70 14.91
CA PRO A 168 24.28 -24.64 15.54
C PRO A 168 25.35 -24.04 14.62
N VAL A 169 25.25 -24.28 13.30
CA VAL A 169 26.19 -23.74 12.30
C VAL A 169 26.04 -22.22 12.17
N LEU A 170 24.80 -21.71 12.18
CA LEU A 170 24.53 -20.28 12.22
C LEU A 170 25.01 -19.63 13.52
N LEU A 171 24.79 -20.29 14.67
CA LEU A 171 25.27 -19.76 15.96
C LEU A 171 26.80 -19.66 16.01
N ALA A 172 27.51 -20.65 15.45
CA ALA A 172 28.97 -20.67 15.46
C ALA A 172 29.60 -19.69 14.46
N ASN A 173 28.98 -19.48 13.29
CA ASN A 173 29.63 -18.79 12.17
C ASN A 173 28.89 -17.54 11.67
N GLY A 174 27.68 -17.26 12.20
CA GLY A 174 26.82 -16.17 11.75
C GLY A 174 26.63 -16.15 10.23
N SER A 175 26.79 -14.97 9.64
CA SER A 175 26.66 -14.72 8.20
C SER A 175 27.67 -15.46 7.31
N SER A 176 28.74 -16.00 7.91
CA SER A 176 29.81 -16.76 7.25
C SER A 176 29.56 -18.28 7.24
N ALA A 177 28.45 -18.75 7.83
CA ALA A 177 28.04 -20.14 7.79
C ALA A 177 28.00 -20.69 6.36
N GLN A 178 28.43 -21.94 6.18
CA GLN A 178 28.36 -22.67 4.92
C GLN A 178 27.09 -23.52 4.87
N PRO A 179 26.53 -23.80 3.67
CA PRO A 179 25.39 -24.69 3.53
C PRO A 179 25.67 -26.08 4.12
N VAL A 180 24.73 -26.59 4.91
CA VAL A 180 24.83 -27.92 5.52
C VAL A 180 24.45 -28.98 4.48
N ALA A 181 25.26 -30.04 4.37
CA ALA A 181 25.03 -31.12 3.44
C ALA A 181 23.66 -31.79 3.69
N GLY A 182 22.87 -31.99 2.64
CA GLY A 182 21.51 -32.53 2.71
C GLY A 182 20.42 -31.50 3.06
N PHE A 183 20.80 -30.26 3.40
CA PHE A 183 19.90 -29.14 3.66
C PHE A 183 20.40 -27.86 2.97
N GLU A 184 20.99 -27.98 1.77
CA GLU A 184 21.70 -26.86 1.13
C GLU A 184 20.77 -25.70 0.78
N ALA A 185 19.54 -25.98 0.36
CA ALA A 185 18.56 -24.97 0.00
C ALA A 185 18.05 -24.21 1.23
N GLU A 186 17.68 -24.95 2.27
CA GLU A 186 17.23 -24.45 3.57
C GLU A 186 18.34 -23.63 4.23
N SER A 187 19.58 -24.13 4.19
CA SER A 187 20.75 -23.43 4.73
C SER A 187 20.97 -22.09 4.03
N LYS A 188 20.87 -22.05 2.69
CA LYS A 188 21.01 -20.79 1.93
C LYS A 188 19.94 -19.77 2.31
N ALA A 189 18.69 -20.20 2.45
CA ALA A 189 17.60 -19.34 2.90
C ALA A 189 17.85 -18.85 4.35
N ALA A 190 18.18 -19.75 5.28
CA ALA A 190 18.47 -19.41 6.66
C ALA A 190 19.67 -18.45 6.81
N ILE A 191 20.72 -18.61 6.01
CA ILE A 191 21.87 -17.69 5.97
C ILE A 191 21.43 -16.30 5.46
N LYS A 192 20.59 -16.22 4.42
CA LYS A 192 20.04 -14.94 3.94
C LYS A 192 19.18 -14.26 5.00
N ALA A 193 18.34 -15.02 5.71
CA ALA A 193 17.54 -14.54 6.84
C ALA A 193 18.42 -14.04 7.99
N PHE A 194 19.46 -14.80 8.37
CA PHE A 194 20.43 -14.40 9.40
C PHE A 194 21.12 -13.07 9.01
N ARG A 195 21.57 -12.93 7.76
CA ARG A 195 22.17 -11.66 7.28
C ARG A 195 21.21 -10.48 7.38
N ASP A 196 19.91 -10.68 7.17
CA ASP A 196 18.93 -9.61 7.40
C ASP A 196 18.78 -9.29 8.90
N ALA A 197 18.78 -10.31 9.77
CA ALA A 197 18.72 -10.14 11.22
C ALA A 197 19.94 -9.37 11.76
N GLU A 198 21.13 -9.75 11.32
CA GLU A 198 22.40 -9.08 11.66
C GLU A 198 22.41 -7.62 11.21
N GLN A 199 21.88 -7.33 10.02
CA GLN A 199 21.78 -5.96 9.51
C GLN A 199 20.76 -5.12 10.30
N ASN A 200 19.68 -5.73 10.78
CA ASN A 200 18.74 -5.11 11.73
C ASN A 200 19.42 -4.83 13.08
N ALA A 201 20.26 -5.75 13.56
CA ALA A 201 21.01 -5.62 14.82
C ALA A 201 22.14 -4.59 14.76
N SER A 202 22.77 -4.38 13.61
CA SER A 202 23.97 -3.53 13.51
C SER A 202 23.70 -2.06 13.83
N ILE A 203 24.52 -1.48 14.70
CA ILE A 203 24.54 -0.04 15.02
C ILE A 203 25.04 0.75 13.80
N ASN A 204 26.09 0.24 13.16
CA ASN A 204 26.67 0.84 11.96
C ASN A 204 26.08 0.23 10.68
N ASN A 205 24.76 0.34 10.51
CA ASN A 205 24.10 -0.09 9.29
C ASN A 205 24.43 0.88 8.13
N THR A 206 25.30 0.44 7.24
CA THR A 206 25.80 1.21 6.09
C THR A 206 24.95 1.07 4.83
N SER A 207 23.70 0.58 4.92
CA SER A 207 22.80 0.55 3.78
C SER A 207 22.73 1.94 3.13
N ALA A 208 22.96 2.00 1.81
CA ALA A 208 22.80 3.22 1.03
C ALA A 208 21.32 3.58 0.84
N TYR A 209 20.39 2.67 1.14
CA TYR A 209 18.97 2.81 0.88
C TYR A 209 18.18 3.04 2.17
N ILE A 210 17.12 3.83 2.07
CA ILE A 210 16.11 4.06 3.09
C ILE A 210 15.03 3.00 2.94
N ASP A 211 14.72 2.26 4.02
CA ASP A 211 13.64 1.28 3.98
C ASP A 211 12.29 1.94 3.65
N GLY A 212 11.46 1.23 2.89
CA GLY A 212 10.12 1.69 2.55
C GLY A 212 9.55 1.08 1.27
N PHE A 213 8.37 1.57 0.92
CA PHE A 213 7.69 1.31 -0.34
C PHE A 213 8.16 2.28 -1.42
N TYR A 214 8.42 1.76 -2.61
CA TYR A 214 8.76 2.57 -3.79
C TYR A 214 8.05 2.04 -5.03
N SER A 215 7.66 2.93 -5.94
CA SER A 215 7.06 2.58 -7.23
C SER A 215 7.79 3.30 -8.36
N SER A 216 8.03 2.59 -9.46
CA SER A 216 8.75 3.11 -10.62
C SER A 216 8.36 2.40 -11.90
N TYR A 217 8.63 3.05 -13.02
CA TYR A 217 8.29 2.60 -14.37
C TYR A 217 9.55 2.14 -15.10
N GLY A 218 9.41 1.13 -15.95
CA GLY A 218 10.42 0.77 -16.94
C GLY A 218 10.38 1.70 -18.16
N THR A 219 11.10 1.32 -19.21
CA THR A 219 11.12 2.06 -20.48
C THR A 219 9.78 1.90 -21.19
N ALA A 220 9.15 3.02 -21.50
CA ALA A 220 7.86 3.06 -22.14
C ALA A 220 7.92 2.78 -23.64
N ARG A 221 6.81 2.23 -24.17
CA ARG A 221 6.66 1.83 -25.58
C ARG A 221 5.28 2.24 -26.08
N SER A 222 5.07 2.20 -27.40
CA SER A 222 3.80 2.55 -28.05
C SER A 222 2.59 1.70 -27.62
N VAL A 223 2.85 0.57 -26.96
CA VAL A 223 1.83 -0.37 -26.47
C VAL A 223 1.63 -0.31 -24.95
N GLY A 224 2.32 0.61 -24.27
CA GLY A 224 2.29 0.78 -22.81
C GLY A 224 3.65 0.54 -22.15
N VAL A 225 3.66 0.26 -20.85
CA VAL A 225 4.88 0.23 -20.02
C VAL A 225 4.74 -0.76 -18.86
N GLU A 226 5.86 -1.21 -18.33
CA GLU A 226 5.96 -1.99 -17.11
C GLU A 226 6.12 -1.08 -15.89
N ARG A 227 5.50 -1.46 -14.77
CA ARG A 227 5.68 -0.82 -13.46
C ARG A 227 6.02 -1.89 -12.43
N ALA A 228 6.83 -1.52 -11.44
CA ALA A 228 7.07 -2.33 -10.26
C ALA A 228 6.78 -1.50 -9.01
N ASP A 229 6.00 -2.09 -8.10
CA ASP A 229 5.87 -1.62 -6.73
C ASP A 229 6.72 -2.53 -5.85
N VAL A 230 7.64 -1.97 -5.07
CA VAL A 230 8.64 -2.73 -4.30
C VAL A 230 8.66 -2.31 -2.83
N VAL A 231 9.06 -3.24 -1.97
CA VAL A 231 9.47 -2.95 -0.59
C VAL A 231 10.97 -3.21 -0.48
N ILE A 232 11.71 -2.17 -0.11
CA ILE A 232 13.15 -2.24 0.14
C ILE A 232 13.38 -2.19 1.65
N ARG A 233 14.20 -3.12 2.16
CA ARG A 233 14.64 -3.16 3.54
C ARG A 233 16.11 -3.51 3.62
N ASN A 234 16.89 -2.76 4.40
CA ASN A 234 18.33 -2.98 4.54
C ASN A 234 19.06 -3.06 3.18
N GLY A 235 18.60 -2.28 2.20
CA GLY A 235 19.15 -2.32 0.84
C GLY A 235 18.85 -3.60 0.07
N LYS A 236 17.87 -4.39 0.50
CA LYS A 236 17.40 -5.60 -0.18
C LYS A 236 15.95 -5.47 -0.60
N LEU A 237 15.62 -6.08 -1.74
CA LEU A 237 14.26 -6.27 -2.20
C LEU A 237 13.62 -7.39 -1.39
N VAL A 238 12.54 -7.09 -0.67
CA VAL A 238 11.84 -8.06 0.19
C VAL A 238 10.38 -8.30 -0.22
N ASP A 239 9.83 -7.45 -1.08
CA ASP A 239 8.55 -7.66 -1.73
C ASP A 239 8.52 -6.93 -3.07
N VAL A 240 7.82 -7.49 -4.05
CA VAL A 240 7.65 -6.88 -5.37
C VAL A 240 6.33 -7.29 -6.00
N LYS A 241 5.63 -6.31 -6.57
CA LYS A 241 4.45 -6.50 -7.40
C LYS A 241 4.68 -5.89 -8.77
N LEU A 242 4.52 -6.71 -9.80
CA LEU A 242 4.80 -6.37 -11.19
C LEU A 242 3.51 -6.11 -11.97
N TYR A 243 3.48 -5.03 -12.76
CA TYR A 243 2.32 -4.61 -13.53
C TYR A 243 2.66 -4.45 -15.01
N ARG A 244 1.69 -4.75 -15.88
CA ARG A 244 1.75 -4.46 -17.31
C ARG A 244 0.68 -3.45 -17.64
N LEU A 245 1.07 -2.21 -17.87
CA LEU A 245 0.15 -1.13 -18.16
C LEU A 245 -0.12 -1.02 -19.68
N GLY A 246 -1.35 -0.73 -20.05
CA GLY A 246 -1.74 -0.42 -21.43
C GLY A 246 -1.32 0.98 -21.86
N THR A 247 -1.78 1.41 -23.04
CA THR A 247 -1.55 2.79 -23.54
C THR A 247 -2.29 3.85 -22.74
N ASN A 248 -3.32 3.48 -21.97
CA ASN A 248 -3.99 4.35 -21.00
C ASN A 248 -3.27 4.39 -19.64
N LEU A 249 -2.15 3.68 -19.50
CA LEU A 249 -1.37 3.51 -18.26
C LEU A 249 -2.17 2.95 -17.08
N ILE A 250 -3.18 2.14 -17.38
CA ILE A 250 -3.92 1.36 -16.40
C ILE A 250 -3.45 -0.09 -16.48
N ASP A 251 -3.36 -0.75 -15.33
CA ASP A 251 -2.94 -2.16 -15.26
C ASP A 251 -3.91 -3.05 -16.03
N ARG A 252 -3.34 -3.90 -16.89
CA ARG A 252 -4.11 -4.87 -17.67
C ARG A 252 -4.43 -6.12 -16.87
N GLY A 253 -3.68 -6.42 -15.81
CA GLY A 253 -3.85 -7.64 -15.02
C GLY A 253 -3.97 -8.89 -15.92
N ALA A 254 -5.04 -9.66 -15.72
CA ALA A 254 -5.31 -10.88 -16.49
C ALA A 254 -5.62 -10.65 -17.99
N THR A 255 -5.90 -9.40 -18.41
CA THR A 255 -6.15 -9.05 -19.81
C THR A 255 -4.88 -8.69 -20.58
N ALA A 256 -3.70 -8.76 -19.94
CA ALA A 256 -2.41 -8.66 -20.62
C ALA A 256 -2.18 -9.85 -21.57
N TYR A 257 -1.11 -9.80 -22.36
CA TYR A 257 -0.72 -10.95 -23.20
C TYR A 257 -0.48 -12.19 -22.33
N ALA A 258 -0.95 -13.36 -22.77
CA ALA A 258 -0.95 -14.58 -21.96
C ALA A 258 0.45 -14.95 -21.43
N GLU A 259 1.49 -14.80 -22.25
CA GLU A 259 2.88 -15.07 -21.84
C GLU A 259 3.39 -14.06 -20.80
N VAL A 260 2.95 -12.80 -20.85
CA VAL A 260 3.27 -11.79 -19.82
C VAL A 260 2.58 -12.13 -18.49
N VAL A 261 1.34 -12.60 -18.52
CA VAL A 261 0.62 -13.06 -17.33
C VAL A 261 1.35 -14.25 -16.69
N LYS A 262 1.74 -15.25 -17.50
CA LYS A 262 2.51 -16.42 -17.03
C LYS A 262 3.89 -16.04 -16.49
N ALA A 263 4.53 -15.03 -17.06
CA ALA A 263 5.86 -14.60 -16.68
C ALA A 263 5.93 -13.80 -15.37
N ASN A 264 4.82 -13.26 -14.88
CA ASN A 264 4.80 -12.39 -13.70
C ASN A 264 5.32 -13.09 -12.43
N ALA A 265 4.79 -14.29 -12.13
CA ALA A 265 5.19 -15.08 -10.97
C ALA A 265 6.68 -15.52 -10.99
N PRO A 266 7.20 -16.14 -12.07
CA PRO A 266 8.61 -16.53 -12.12
C PRO A 266 9.56 -15.32 -12.11
N MET A 267 9.19 -14.18 -12.71
CA MET A 267 9.99 -12.96 -12.63
C MET A 267 10.04 -12.42 -11.19
N THR A 268 8.91 -12.41 -10.49
CA THR A 268 8.82 -12.02 -9.07
C THR A 268 9.75 -12.88 -8.21
N ALA A 269 9.68 -14.21 -8.36
CA ALA A 269 10.55 -15.14 -7.64
C ALA A 269 12.04 -14.88 -7.93
N LYS A 270 12.38 -14.61 -9.19
CA LYS A 270 13.76 -14.31 -9.60
C LYS A 270 14.30 -13.02 -8.96
N LEU A 271 13.51 -11.94 -8.98
CA LEU A 271 13.88 -10.66 -8.38
C LEU A 271 14.09 -10.80 -6.86
N LEU A 272 13.18 -11.50 -6.18
CA LEU A 272 13.29 -11.76 -4.74
C LEU A 272 14.51 -12.63 -4.42
N ALA A 273 14.76 -13.73 -5.14
CA ALA A 273 15.89 -14.60 -4.89
C ALA A 273 17.26 -13.88 -4.97
N ASN A 274 17.36 -12.91 -5.89
CA ASN A 274 18.54 -12.04 -6.03
C ASN A 274 18.64 -10.99 -4.91
N GLY A 275 17.51 -10.60 -4.31
CA GLY A 275 17.44 -9.65 -3.20
C GLY A 275 17.77 -8.22 -3.59
N SER A 276 17.84 -7.91 -4.89
CA SER A 276 18.06 -6.58 -5.46
C SER A 276 17.62 -6.59 -6.93
N TYR A 277 17.79 -5.46 -7.64
CA TYR A 277 17.75 -5.43 -9.09
C TYR A 277 18.90 -6.27 -9.69
N ILE A 278 18.69 -6.78 -10.91
CA ILE A 278 19.73 -7.51 -11.64
C ILE A 278 20.59 -6.48 -12.38
N ALA A 279 21.73 -6.13 -11.77
CA ALA A 279 22.72 -5.29 -12.43
C ALA A 279 23.17 -5.95 -13.75
N ASN A 280 23.18 -5.19 -14.85
CA ASN A 280 23.50 -5.68 -16.20
C ASN A 280 22.58 -6.83 -16.67
N TYR A 281 21.26 -6.67 -16.51
CA TYR A 281 20.23 -7.60 -16.98
C TYR A 281 20.58 -8.21 -18.35
N ASN A 282 20.67 -9.54 -18.39
CA ASN A 282 20.96 -10.28 -19.61
C ASN A 282 19.72 -11.06 -20.04
N GLU A 283 19.11 -10.65 -21.15
CA GLU A 283 17.88 -11.22 -21.69
C GLU A 283 17.87 -12.74 -21.85
N LYS A 284 19.02 -13.38 -22.08
CA LYS A 284 19.12 -14.84 -22.28
C LYS A 284 18.94 -15.63 -20.99
N VAL A 285 19.34 -15.05 -19.86
CA VAL A 285 19.31 -15.72 -18.55
C VAL A 285 18.29 -15.08 -17.61
N ASP A 286 18.01 -13.79 -17.79
CA ASP A 286 17.16 -12.97 -16.93
C ASP A 286 15.76 -12.72 -17.48
N GLY A 287 15.56 -12.94 -18.78
CA GLY A 287 14.24 -12.90 -19.39
C GLY A 287 13.43 -14.15 -19.11
N ILE A 288 12.12 -13.98 -18.95
CA ILE A 288 11.18 -15.09 -19.04
C ILE A 288 10.80 -15.26 -20.51
N SER A 289 10.97 -16.49 -21.03
CA SER A 289 10.61 -16.82 -22.42
C SER A 289 9.15 -16.41 -22.72
N GLY A 290 8.92 -15.79 -23.88
CA GLY A 290 7.61 -15.25 -24.27
C GLY A 290 7.28 -13.87 -23.67
N ALA A 291 8.07 -13.35 -22.73
CA ALA A 291 7.85 -12.06 -22.08
C ALA A 291 9.16 -11.25 -21.89
N THR A 292 10.19 -11.49 -22.70
CA THR A 292 11.54 -10.90 -22.57
C THR A 292 11.54 -9.39 -22.40
N GLU A 293 10.77 -8.67 -23.22
CA GLU A 293 10.65 -7.22 -23.13
C GLU A 293 10.00 -6.75 -21.82
N SER A 294 8.96 -7.44 -21.36
CA SER A 294 8.33 -7.12 -20.08
C SER A 294 9.24 -7.47 -18.90
N SER A 295 10.01 -8.55 -18.99
CA SER A 295 11.05 -8.87 -17.99
C SER A 295 12.11 -7.76 -17.89
N HIS A 296 12.54 -7.19 -19.02
CA HIS A 296 13.47 -6.07 -19.02
C HIS A 296 12.84 -4.81 -18.39
N GLY A 297 11.61 -4.48 -18.79
CA GLY A 297 10.88 -3.33 -18.25
C GLY A 297 10.66 -3.43 -16.73
N TRP A 298 10.31 -4.61 -16.22
CA TRP A 298 10.19 -4.86 -14.78
C TRP A 298 11.52 -4.76 -14.05
N ASN A 299 12.61 -5.31 -14.59
CA ASN A 299 13.93 -5.18 -13.95
C ASN A 299 14.36 -3.71 -13.84
N GLN A 300 14.18 -2.93 -14.91
CA GLN A 300 14.50 -1.50 -14.91
C GLN A 300 13.60 -0.71 -13.94
N ALA A 301 12.31 -1.07 -13.85
CA ALA A 301 11.42 -0.47 -12.86
C ALA A 301 11.91 -0.70 -11.43
N VAL A 302 12.40 -1.91 -11.12
CA VAL A 302 12.99 -2.22 -9.81
C VAL A 302 14.29 -1.44 -9.59
N GLU A 303 15.19 -1.38 -10.58
CA GLU A 303 16.42 -0.58 -10.52
C GLU A 303 16.15 0.89 -10.19
N ARG A 304 15.21 1.51 -10.91
CA ARG A 304 14.79 2.90 -10.66
C ARG A 304 14.18 3.06 -9.27
N ALA A 305 13.41 2.09 -8.78
CA ALA A 305 12.89 2.13 -7.42
C ALA A 305 13.98 2.06 -6.34
N PHE A 306 15.07 1.33 -6.59
CA PHE A 306 16.27 1.37 -5.74
C PHE A 306 16.95 2.74 -5.78
N GLU A 307 17.06 3.37 -6.95
CA GLU A 307 17.60 4.73 -7.06
C GLU A 307 16.73 5.74 -6.28
N LYS A 308 15.39 5.63 -6.32
CA LYS A 308 14.49 6.44 -5.47
C LYS A 308 14.73 6.24 -3.97
N ALA A 309 15.19 5.05 -3.58
CA ALA A 309 15.39 4.69 -2.19
C ALA A 309 16.74 5.18 -1.62
N LEU A 310 17.63 5.78 -2.42
CA LEU A 310 18.95 6.22 -1.95
C LEU A 310 18.84 7.30 -0.86
N LYS A 311 19.61 7.12 0.23
CA LYS A 311 19.78 8.12 1.31
C LYS A 311 20.37 9.43 0.80
N VAL A 312 21.32 9.30 -0.14
CA VAL A 312 21.89 10.42 -0.88
C VAL A 312 21.34 10.29 -2.30
N PRO A 313 20.32 11.10 -2.65
CA PRO A 313 19.72 11.03 -3.98
C PRO A 313 20.77 11.20 -5.08
N ALA A 314 20.63 10.44 -6.16
CA ALA A 314 21.41 10.67 -7.36
C ALA A 314 21.12 12.07 -7.91
N ALA A 315 22.09 12.67 -8.61
CA ALA A 315 21.89 13.97 -9.25
C ALA A 315 20.78 13.90 -10.31
N GLY A 316 20.15 15.06 -10.52
CA GLY A 316 19.04 15.23 -11.44
C GLY A 316 17.66 14.94 -10.84
N GLN A 317 16.64 15.45 -11.50
CA GLN A 317 15.23 15.30 -11.10
C GLN A 317 14.58 14.08 -11.74
N TYR A 318 14.99 13.74 -12.96
CA TYR A 318 14.37 12.70 -13.77
C TYR A 318 15.35 11.59 -14.11
N PHE A 319 14.85 10.36 -14.19
CA PHE A 319 15.55 9.26 -14.83
C PHE A 319 15.67 9.54 -16.33
N ASP A 320 16.81 9.19 -16.91
CA ASP A 320 16.98 9.20 -18.35
C ASP A 320 16.21 8.02 -18.99
N GLY A 321 15.72 8.23 -20.21
CA GLY A 321 15.05 7.23 -21.03
C GLY A 321 13.69 7.68 -21.55
N LYS A 322 12.89 6.72 -22.00
CA LYS A 322 11.57 6.97 -22.59
C LYS A 322 10.46 6.70 -21.58
N PHE A 323 9.58 7.68 -21.40
CA PHE A 323 8.48 7.64 -20.44
C PHE A 323 7.16 7.87 -21.14
N ALA A 324 6.12 7.15 -20.70
CA ALA A 324 4.78 7.36 -21.19
C ALA A 324 4.02 8.30 -20.25
N GLY A 325 3.12 9.09 -20.80
CA GLY A 325 2.16 9.87 -20.03
C GLY A 325 0.81 9.95 -20.74
N VAL A 326 -0.26 10.04 -19.96
CA VAL A 326 -1.64 10.10 -20.46
C VAL A 326 -2.40 11.16 -19.68
N ASP A 327 -3.27 11.92 -20.33
CA ASP A 327 -4.17 12.82 -19.61
C ASP A 327 -5.30 12.06 -18.89
N ASN A 328 -5.91 12.69 -17.88
CA ASN A 328 -6.93 12.02 -17.06
C ASN A 328 -8.17 11.58 -17.85
N ALA A 329 -8.43 12.16 -19.04
CA ALA A 329 -9.57 11.82 -19.87
C ALA A 329 -9.21 10.89 -21.04
N SER A 330 -7.98 10.38 -21.11
CA SER A 330 -7.48 9.52 -22.19
C SER A 330 -7.79 10.11 -23.58
N LYS A 331 -7.44 11.37 -23.80
CA LYS A 331 -7.48 12.05 -25.10
C LYS A 331 -6.13 11.99 -25.82
N ILE A 332 -5.04 12.03 -25.06
CA ILE A 332 -3.66 12.03 -25.55
C ILE A 332 -2.84 10.98 -24.80
N PHE A 333 -2.15 10.15 -25.57
CA PHE A 333 -1.02 9.34 -25.11
C PHE A 333 0.27 9.98 -25.61
N MET A 334 1.27 10.03 -24.76
CA MET A 334 2.56 10.62 -25.06
C MET A 334 3.68 9.66 -24.70
N LEU A 335 4.69 9.59 -25.56
CA LEU A 335 6.02 9.10 -25.22
C LEU A 335 6.98 10.29 -25.21
N ALA A 336 7.62 10.53 -24.09
CA ALA A 336 8.63 11.57 -23.92
C ALA A 336 10.01 10.91 -23.72
N ASP A 337 11.00 11.33 -24.52
CA ASP A 337 12.40 11.00 -24.31
C ASP A 337 13.00 12.05 -23.37
N VAL A 338 13.48 11.61 -22.21
CA VAL A 338 14.07 12.45 -21.17
C VAL A 338 15.56 12.14 -21.07
N ALA A 339 16.40 13.17 -21.11
CA ALA A 339 17.84 13.06 -20.94
C ALA A 339 18.38 14.31 -20.24
N GLY A 340 19.15 14.13 -19.15
CA GLY A 340 19.78 15.24 -18.44
C GLY A 340 18.77 16.27 -17.91
N ASP A 341 17.68 15.79 -17.32
CA ASP A 341 16.53 16.58 -16.86
C ASP A 341 15.76 17.36 -17.93
N GLN A 342 15.98 17.08 -19.21
CA GLN A 342 15.31 17.74 -20.32
C GLN A 342 14.50 16.78 -21.16
N VAL A 343 13.36 17.25 -21.66
CA VAL A 343 12.59 16.53 -22.68
C VAL A 343 13.25 16.78 -24.04
N THR A 344 13.79 15.73 -24.64
CA THR A 344 14.56 15.78 -25.90
C THR A 344 13.78 15.27 -27.11
N GLY A 345 12.70 14.53 -26.87
CA GLY A 345 11.84 13.98 -27.91
C GLY A 345 10.43 13.74 -27.40
N ILE A 346 9.43 13.93 -28.28
CA ILE A 346 8.03 13.66 -27.99
C ILE A 346 7.41 12.93 -29.18
N LYS A 347 6.71 11.82 -28.90
CA LYS A 347 5.74 11.20 -29.81
C LYS A 347 4.36 11.29 -29.17
N LEU A 348 3.48 12.05 -29.80
CA LEU A 348 2.11 12.28 -29.36
C LEU A 348 1.14 11.46 -30.22
N SER A 349 0.21 10.75 -29.57
CA SER A 349 -0.87 9.98 -30.20
C SER A 349 -2.22 10.39 -29.63
N LEU A 350 -3.23 10.46 -30.50
CA LEU A 350 -4.60 10.79 -30.10
C LEU A 350 -5.39 9.51 -29.82
N PHE A 351 -6.25 9.54 -28.81
CA PHE A 351 -7.26 8.51 -28.60
C PHE A 351 -8.51 8.78 -29.44
N GLY A 352 -9.10 7.72 -29.96
CA GLY A 352 -10.42 7.71 -30.57
C GLY A 352 -11.53 7.61 -29.53
N THR A 353 -12.77 7.75 -29.98
CA THR A 353 -13.97 7.63 -29.13
C THR A 353 -14.18 6.22 -28.58
N ASP A 354 -13.52 5.22 -29.16
CA ASP A 354 -13.50 3.83 -28.70
C ASP A 354 -12.45 3.57 -27.60
N GLY A 355 -11.72 4.60 -27.17
CA GLY A 355 -10.68 4.52 -26.15
C GLY A 355 -9.38 3.87 -26.63
N LYS A 356 -9.21 3.67 -27.95
CA LYS A 356 -7.98 3.17 -28.56
C LYS A 356 -7.20 4.30 -29.20
N LEU A 357 -5.90 4.12 -29.40
CA LEU A 357 -5.11 5.08 -30.16
C LEU A 357 -5.53 5.07 -31.63
N ILE A 358 -5.72 6.26 -32.19
CA ILE A 358 -5.88 6.45 -33.63
C ILE A 358 -4.52 6.19 -34.27
N ALA A 359 -4.45 5.27 -35.23
CA ALA A 359 -3.22 5.00 -35.95
C ALA A 359 -2.79 6.23 -36.78
N ASP A 360 -1.48 6.47 -36.90
CA ASP A 360 -0.93 7.66 -37.56
C ASP A 360 -1.42 7.83 -39.01
N ASP A 361 -1.61 6.72 -39.74
CA ASP A 361 -2.12 6.69 -41.11
C ASP A 361 -3.63 6.96 -41.19
N LYS A 362 -4.34 6.91 -40.06
CA LYS A 362 -5.79 7.18 -39.93
C LYS A 362 -6.11 8.57 -39.38
N LEU A 363 -5.11 9.35 -38.97
CA LEU A 363 -5.31 10.74 -38.57
C LEU A 363 -5.77 11.59 -39.77
N THR A 364 -6.72 12.48 -39.53
CA THR A 364 -7.11 13.50 -40.52
C THR A 364 -5.97 14.51 -40.73
N ALA A 365 -6.03 15.31 -41.80
CA ALA A 365 -5.01 16.33 -42.06
C ALA A 365 -4.93 17.35 -40.91
N GLU A 366 -6.08 17.77 -40.38
CA GLU A 366 -6.18 18.71 -39.26
C GLU A 366 -5.59 18.11 -37.97
N GLN A 367 -5.86 16.83 -37.71
CA GLN A 367 -5.28 16.14 -36.57
C GLN A 367 -3.75 16.03 -36.69
N LYS A 368 -3.22 15.73 -37.89
CA LYS A 368 -1.76 15.68 -38.11
C LYS A 368 -1.12 17.04 -37.83
N THR A 369 -1.68 18.12 -38.38
CA THR A 369 -1.20 19.49 -38.12
C THR A 369 -1.26 19.82 -36.63
N LEU A 370 -2.34 19.47 -35.94
CA LEU A 370 -2.46 19.70 -34.49
C LEU A 370 -1.40 18.93 -33.69
N VAL A 371 -1.18 17.65 -34.03
CA VAL A 371 -0.17 16.81 -33.39
C VAL A 371 1.23 17.41 -33.58
N GLU A 372 1.55 17.89 -34.78
CA GLU A 372 2.82 18.56 -35.08
C GLU A 372 2.99 19.85 -34.27
N GLN A 373 1.96 20.70 -34.22
CA GLN A 373 1.98 21.95 -33.44
C GLN A 373 2.16 21.71 -31.94
N LEU A 374 1.39 20.77 -31.38
CA LEU A 374 1.51 20.40 -29.97
C LEU A 374 2.89 19.82 -29.66
N THR A 375 3.39 18.92 -30.51
CA THR A 375 4.71 18.29 -30.32
C THR A 375 5.82 19.34 -30.32
N ALA A 376 5.83 20.24 -31.31
CA ALA A 376 6.83 21.31 -31.40
C ALA A 376 6.73 22.27 -30.21
N GLY A 377 5.52 22.70 -29.84
CA GLY A 377 5.33 23.63 -28.74
C GLY A 377 5.67 23.03 -27.37
N LEU A 378 5.42 21.74 -27.15
CA LEU A 378 5.80 21.04 -25.93
C LEU A 378 7.32 20.81 -25.85
N LEU A 379 8.00 20.58 -26.98
CA LEU A 379 9.47 20.49 -26.99
C LEU A 379 10.13 21.84 -26.69
N ASP A 380 9.57 22.95 -27.19
CA ASP A 380 10.12 24.30 -26.98
C ASP A 380 9.76 24.90 -25.62
N LYS A 381 8.50 24.76 -25.18
CA LYS A 381 7.96 25.43 -23.99
C LYS A 381 7.55 24.49 -22.87
N GLY A 382 7.68 23.18 -23.05
CA GLY A 382 7.19 22.20 -22.08
C GLY A 382 5.69 22.39 -21.79
N VAL A 383 5.31 22.22 -20.54
CA VAL A 383 3.93 22.44 -20.08
C VAL A 383 3.48 23.91 -20.11
N GLN A 384 4.36 24.86 -20.48
CA GLN A 384 4.03 26.28 -20.61
C GLN A 384 3.58 26.67 -22.04
N ILE A 385 3.39 25.69 -22.93
CA ILE A 385 2.79 25.91 -24.25
C ILE A 385 1.46 26.67 -24.13
N ALA A 386 1.32 27.74 -24.92
CA ALA A 386 0.08 28.50 -25.03
C ALA A 386 -1.04 27.67 -25.65
N ASP A 387 -2.28 28.00 -25.35
CA ASP A 387 -3.42 27.31 -25.95
C ASP A 387 -3.46 27.53 -27.47
N ILE A 388 -3.65 26.43 -28.21
CA ILE A 388 -3.92 26.49 -29.65
C ILE A 388 -5.40 26.85 -29.81
N THR A 389 -5.68 27.98 -30.46
CA THR A 389 -7.04 28.49 -30.66
C THR A 389 -7.96 27.43 -31.27
N GLY A 390 -9.09 27.17 -30.60
CA GLY A 390 -10.08 26.16 -31.01
C GLY A 390 -9.69 24.72 -30.65
N GLN A 391 -8.54 24.51 -30.01
CA GLN A 391 -8.01 23.22 -29.55
C GLN A 391 -7.54 23.29 -28.09
N GLU A 392 -8.12 24.18 -27.28
CA GLU A 392 -7.75 24.44 -25.89
C GLU A 392 -7.82 23.16 -25.06
N ALA A 393 -8.88 22.35 -25.25
CA ALA A 393 -9.07 21.10 -24.54
C ALA A 393 -8.00 20.04 -24.85
N LEU A 394 -7.54 19.96 -26.10
CA LEU A 394 -6.44 19.06 -26.49
C LEU A 394 -5.08 19.61 -26.07
N THR A 395 -4.90 20.93 -26.07
CA THR A 395 -3.68 21.54 -25.53
C THR A 395 -3.53 21.26 -24.03
N ALA A 396 -4.62 21.41 -23.26
CA ALA A 396 -4.65 21.06 -21.85
C ALA A 396 -4.37 19.56 -21.60
N ALA A 397 -4.95 18.68 -22.42
CA ALA A 397 -4.66 17.25 -22.37
C ALA A 397 -3.17 16.95 -22.68
N ALA A 398 -2.56 17.66 -23.63
CA ALA A 398 -1.17 17.45 -24.00
C ALA A 398 -0.23 17.88 -22.87
N ARG A 399 -0.52 19.02 -22.20
CA ARG A 399 0.20 19.45 -20.99
C ARG A 399 0.07 18.43 -19.86
N ALA A 400 -1.13 17.89 -19.64
CA ALA A 400 -1.37 16.88 -18.62
C ALA A 400 -0.61 15.57 -18.92
N ALA A 401 -0.63 15.10 -20.16
CA ALA A 401 0.11 13.93 -20.59
C ALA A 401 1.63 14.11 -20.42
N LEU A 402 2.18 15.29 -20.74
CA LEU A 402 3.60 15.59 -20.49
C LEU A 402 3.92 15.62 -18.99
N THR A 403 3.06 16.23 -18.17
CA THR A 403 3.21 16.25 -16.71
C THR A 403 3.22 14.83 -16.12
N ASP A 404 2.33 13.97 -16.61
CA ASP A 404 2.25 12.56 -16.20
C ASP A 404 3.50 11.78 -16.63
N ALA A 405 4.01 12.00 -17.85
CA ALA A 405 5.27 11.40 -18.31
C ALA A 405 6.47 11.82 -17.45
N LEU A 406 6.59 13.10 -17.11
CA LEU A 406 7.63 13.61 -16.23
C LEU A 406 7.49 13.09 -14.80
N THR A 407 6.25 12.88 -14.32
CA THR A 407 6.05 12.27 -12.99
C THR A 407 6.45 10.79 -13.00
N ASN A 408 6.17 10.06 -14.08
CA ASN A 408 6.66 8.69 -14.28
C ASN A 408 8.19 8.62 -14.39
N ALA A 409 8.82 9.70 -14.87
CA ALA A 409 10.28 9.86 -14.94
C ALA A 409 10.92 10.35 -13.63
N SER A 410 10.14 10.86 -12.67
CA SER A 410 10.66 11.47 -11.45
C SER A 410 11.44 10.47 -10.60
N LYS A 411 12.59 10.90 -10.09
CA LYS A 411 13.40 10.17 -9.09
C LYS A 411 12.80 10.26 -7.67
N GLU A 412 11.76 11.06 -7.48
CA GLU A 412 11.07 11.17 -6.20
C GLU A 412 9.91 10.17 -6.10
N GLN A 413 9.65 9.70 -4.88
CA GLN A 413 8.49 8.86 -4.58
C GLN A 413 7.26 9.74 -4.34
N GLY A 414 6.18 9.47 -5.08
CA GLY A 414 4.90 10.15 -4.87
C GLY A 414 4.23 9.76 -3.54
N ALA A 415 3.32 10.61 -3.06
CA ALA A 415 2.61 10.44 -1.79
C ALA A 415 1.54 9.33 -1.81
N TYR A 416 1.07 8.94 -3.00
CA TYR A 416 0.02 7.95 -3.18
C TYR A 416 0.50 6.79 -4.03
N LYS A 417 0.06 5.59 -3.67
CA LYS A 417 0.16 4.36 -4.45
C LYS A 417 -0.78 4.45 -5.64
N ASP A 418 -0.33 3.92 -6.76
CA ASP A 418 -1.13 3.84 -7.97
C ASP A 418 -1.97 2.58 -8.00
N GLY A 419 -3.22 2.70 -8.43
CA GLY A 419 -4.15 1.58 -8.49
C GLY A 419 -5.60 2.02 -8.36
N THR A 420 -6.51 1.05 -8.31
CA THR A 420 -7.94 1.30 -8.09
C THR A 420 -8.30 1.03 -6.63
N PHE A 421 -8.89 2.02 -5.97
CA PHE A 421 -9.26 2.00 -4.58
C PHE A 421 -10.77 2.14 -4.43
N THR A 422 -11.40 1.12 -3.85
CA THR A 422 -12.83 1.14 -3.51
C THR A 422 -13.04 1.74 -2.14
N ALA A 423 -13.90 2.74 -2.06
CA ALA A 423 -14.29 3.38 -0.82
C ALA A 423 -15.78 3.74 -0.83
N TYR A 424 -16.29 4.06 0.36
CA TYR A 424 -17.71 4.32 0.58
C TYR A 424 -17.89 5.64 1.32
N GLY A 425 -18.98 6.34 1.02
CA GLY A 425 -19.45 7.47 1.80
C GLY A 425 -20.14 7.04 3.09
N ASP A 426 -20.63 8.00 3.86
CA ASP A 426 -21.41 7.68 5.05
C ASP A 426 -22.73 6.98 4.69
N ALA A 427 -22.97 5.87 5.36
CA ALA A 427 -24.15 5.04 5.21
C ALA A 427 -25.31 5.53 6.09
N TYR A 428 -26.52 5.14 5.69
CA TYR A 428 -27.74 5.28 6.47
C TYR A 428 -28.69 4.12 6.17
N ASP A 429 -29.91 4.14 6.71
CA ASP A 429 -30.89 3.04 6.67
C ASP A 429 -31.43 2.68 5.26
N LYS A 430 -30.91 3.31 4.20
CA LYS A 430 -31.21 2.97 2.80
C LYS A 430 -29.97 2.63 1.96
N GLY A 431 -28.83 2.38 2.61
CA GLY A 431 -27.58 2.00 1.96
C GLY A 431 -26.51 3.08 2.03
N THR A 432 -25.60 3.08 1.05
CA THR A 432 -24.49 4.05 0.96
C THR A 432 -24.16 4.39 -0.50
N ASN A 433 -23.16 5.25 -0.69
CA ASN A 433 -22.62 5.59 -1.99
C ASN A 433 -21.19 5.04 -2.09
N LYS A 434 -20.86 4.44 -3.23
CA LYS A 434 -19.59 3.78 -3.51
C LYS A 434 -18.82 4.59 -4.55
N ALA A 435 -17.51 4.69 -4.37
CA ALA A 435 -16.58 5.18 -5.38
C ALA A 435 -15.47 4.13 -5.59
N ASP A 436 -15.28 3.72 -6.84
CA ASP A 436 -14.07 3.03 -7.29
C ASP A 436 -13.19 4.07 -8.00
N VAL A 437 -12.10 4.48 -7.35
CA VAL A 437 -11.22 5.56 -7.83
C VAL A 437 -9.91 4.97 -8.31
N THR A 438 -9.56 5.17 -9.58
CA THR A 438 -8.23 4.83 -10.09
C THR A 438 -7.32 6.03 -9.97
N LEU A 439 -6.24 5.86 -9.21
CA LEU A 439 -5.18 6.84 -9.03
C LEU A 439 -3.95 6.45 -9.86
N ARG A 440 -3.38 7.43 -10.55
CA ARG A 440 -2.06 7.37 -11.18
C ARG A 440 -1.30 8.64 -10.83
N ASN A 441 -0.12 8.54 -10.23
CA ASN A 441 0.68 9.68 -9.79
C ASN A 441 -0.10 10.63 -8.87
N GLY A 442 -0.96 10.08 -8.00
CA GLY A 442 -1.87 10.88 -7.16
C GLY A 442 -2.99 11.60 -7.91
N LYS A 443 -3.14 11.37 -9.22
CA LYS A 443 -4.21 11.93 -10.04
C LYS A 443 -5.38 10.97 -10.23
N ILE A 444 -6.61 11.49 -10.20
CA ILE A 444 -7.82 10.72 -10.55
C ILE A 444 -7.87 10.54 -12.07
N VAL A 445 -7.65 9.31 -12.52
CA VAL A 445 -7.68 8.95 -13.96
C VAL A 445 -8.87 8.08 -14.33
N ASN A 446 -9.59 7.57 -13.34
CA ASN A 446 -10.90 6.96 -13.52
C ASN A 446 -11.69 7.07 -12.22
N VAL A 447 -13.01 7.19 -12.33
CA VAL A 447 -13.91 7.18 -11.18
C VAL A 447 -15.25 6.56 -11.57
N ALA A 448 -15.58 5.43 -10.96
CA ALA A 448 -16.90 4.81 -11.07
C ALA A 448 -17.69 5.08 -9.78
N LEU A 449 -18.79 5.81 -9.92
CA LEU A 449 -19.66 6.19 -8.81
C LEU A 449 -20.95 5.38 -8.88
N SER A 450 -21.39 4.84 -7.76
CA SER A 450 -22.68 4.17 -7.68
C SER A 450 -23.36 4.34 -6.33
N ARG A 451 -24.69 4.14 -6.31
CA ARG A 451 -25.47 4.07 -5.08
C ARG A 451 -25.81 2.62 -4.81
N VAL A 452 -25.46 2.12 -3.64
CA VAL A 452 -25.72 0.74 -3.22
C VAL A 452 -26.79 0.69 -2.14
N GLY A 453 -27.64 -0.33 -2.17
CA GLY A 453 -28.67 -0.58 -1.15
C GLY A 453 -28.11 -1.16 0.15
N MET A 454 -29.00 -1.50 1.09
CA MET A 454 -28.62 -2.18 2.35
C MET A 454 -27.99 -3.56 2.13
N ASN A 455 -28.26 -4.20 0.98
CA ASN A 455 -27.64 -5.46 0.57
C ASN A 455 -26.29 -5.26 -0.17
N MET A 456 -25.75 -4.05 -0.19
CA MET A 456 -24.51 -3.67 -0.91
C MET A 456 -24.54 -3.95 -2.43
N VAL A 457 -25.73 -4.04 -3.01
CA VAL A 457 -25.92 -4.18 -4.47
C VAL A 457 -26.17 -2.81 -5.09
N ASP A 458 -25.55 -2.56 -6.24
CA ASP A 458 -25.78 -1.35 -7.03
C ASP A 458 -27.26 -1.24 -7.43
N LEU A 459 -27.87 -0.12 -7.09
CA LEU A 459 -29.28 0.14 -7.39
C LEU A 459 -29.48 0.50 -8.86
N GLY A 460 -28.47 1.04 -9.55
CA GLY A 460 -28.60 1.50 -10.94
C GLY A 460 -29.84 2.37 -11.17
N LYS A 461 -30.75 1.91 -12.03
CA LYS A 461 -32.03 2.59 -12.33
C LYS A 461 -33.00 2.68 -11.16
N ASN A 462 -32.81 1.86 -10.12
CA ASN A 462 -33.60 1.89 -8.89
C ASN A 462 -33.09 2.94 -7.88
N ALA A 463 -31.97 3.62 -8.16
CA ALA A 463 -31.54 4.76 -7.36
C ALA A 463 -32.50 5.95 -7.53
N TYR A 464 -32.43 6.94 -6.63
CA TYR A 464 -33.18 8.19 -6.78
C TYR A 464 -32.87 8.88 -8.12
N ALA A 465 -33.89 9.44 -8.78
CA ALA A 465 -33.74 10.01 -10.12
C ALA A 465 -32.71 11.15 -10.16
N GLU A 466 -32.63 11.95 -9.09
CA GLU A 466 -31.67 13.02 -8.91
C GLU A 466 -30.24 12.48 -8.78
N VAL A 467 -30.06 11.35 -8.09
CA VAL A 467 -28.76 10.68 -7.98
C VAL A 467 -28.33 10.14 -9.34
N GLN A 468 -29.23 9.50 -10.10
CA GLN A 468 -28.92 9.02 -11.45
C GLN A 468 -28.44 10.16 -12.37
N LYS A 469 -29.06 11.34 -12.26
CA LYS A 469 -28.65 12.55 -13.01
C LYS A 469 -27.32 13.14 -12.49
N ALA A 470 -27.06 13.05 -11.19
CA ALA A 470 -25.87 13.59 -10.56
C ALA A 470 -24.60 12.76 -10.82
N LEU A 471 -24.70 11.44 -10.88
CA LEU A 471 -23.54 10.54 -11.08
C LEU A 471 -22.63 10.94 -12.27
N PRO A 472 -23.14 11.12 -13.51
CA PRO A 472 -22.28 11.49 -14.63
C PRO A 472 -21.66 12.89 -14.48
N GLN A 473 -22.37 13.84 -13.86
CA GLN A 473 -21.85 15.18 -13.60
C GLN A 473 -20.69 15.12 -12.59
N LEU A 474 -20.88 14.42 -11.47
CA LEU A 474 -19.86 14.22 -10.45
C LEU A 474 -18.64 13.46 -10.99
N THR A 475 -18.85 12.43 -11.82
CA THR A 475 -17.76 11.72 -12.49
C THR A 475 -16.91 12.67 -13.32
N ALA A 476 -17.54 13.51 -14.15
CA ALA A 476 -16.83 14.51 -14.95
C ALA A 476 -16.09 15.54 -14.05
N SER A 477 -16.74 16.03 -12.99
CA SER A 477 -16.13 16.99 -12.06
C SER A 477 -14.94 16.42 -11.29
N PHE A 478 -15.00 15.17 -10.81
CA PHE A 478 -13.87 14.55 -10.13
C PHE A 478 -12.70 14.28 -11.07
N LEU A 479 -12.95 13.83 -12.31
CA LEU A 479 -11.91 13.66 -13.32
C LEU A 479 -11.22 14.99 -13.66
N ALA A 480 -12.00 16.06 -13.81
CA ALA A 480 -11.48 17.40 -14.07
C ALA A 480 -10.69 17.97 -12.88
N ALA A 481 -11.16 17.74 -11.65
CA ALA A 481 -10.47 18.15 -10.44
C ALA A 481 -9.11 17.43 -10.29
N GLY A 482 -9.08 16.14 -10.65
CA GLY A 482 -7.87 15.35 -10.87
C GLY A 482 -6.98 15.13 -9.64
N THR A 483 -7.16 15.80 -8.52
CA THR A 483 -6.33 15.74 -7.31
C THR A 483 -7.21 15.57 -6.08
N ARG A 484 -6.62 15.17 -4.95
CA ARG A 484 -7.35 15.06 -3.67
C ARG A 484 -7.93 16.41 -3.26
N GLU A 485 -7.12 17.47 -3.33
CA GLU A 485 -7.49 18.83 -2.94
C GLU A 485 -8.57 19.38 -3.87
N GLY A 486 -8.39 19.20 -5.19
CA GLY A 486 -9.40 19.58 -6.17
C GLY A 486 -10.73 18.84 -5.97
N ALA A 487 -10.68 17.54 -5.66
CA ALA A 487 -11.88 16.75 -5.42
C ALA A 487 -12.69 17.27 -4.22
N GLN A 488 -12.05 17.88 -3.22
CA GLN A 488 -12.75 18.51 -2.10
C GLN A 488 -13.56 19.74 -2.54
N GLN A 489 -13.13 20.44 -3.59
CA GLN A 489 -13.77 21.63 -4.14
C GLN A 489 -14.91 21.31 -5.14
N VAL A 490 -15.14 20.04 -5.48
CA VAL A 490 -16.24 19.66 -6.38
C VAL A 490 -17.59 19.97 -5.74
N ASP A 491 -18.42 20.77 -6.41
CA ASP A 491 -19.73 21.15 -5.89
C ASP A 491 -20.71 19.98 -5.82
N ALA A 492 -21.62 20.06 -4.85
CA ALA A 492 -22.73 19.13 -4.76
C ALA A 492 -23.78 19.42 -5.83
N VAL A 493 -24.37 18.37 -6.40
CA VAL A 493 -25.43 18.52 -7.42
C VAL A 493 -26.77 18.77 -6.72
N SER A 494 -27.50 19.80 -7.18
CA SER A 494 -28.82 20.14 -6.64
C SER A 494 -29.80 18.96 -6.72
N GLY A 495 -30.56 18.73 -5.65
CA GLY A 495 -31.45 17.57 -5.51
C GLY A 495 -30.75 16.25 -5.11
N ALA A 496 -29.42 16.18 -5.19
CA ALA A 496 -28.63 15.02 -4.80
C ALA A 496 -27.57 15.34 -3.73
N THR A 497 -27.69 16.45 -3.00
CA THR A 497 -26.66 17.00 -2.12
C THR A 497 -26.06 16.00 -1.13
N SER A 498 -26.90 15.22 -0.44
CA SER A 498 -26.42 14.19 0.50
C SER A 498 -25.59 13.11 -0.20
N SER A 499 -26.05 12.62 -1.36
CA SER A 499 -25.31 11.64 -2.15
C SER A 499 -24.02 12.22 -2.73
N SER A 500 -24.03 13.47 -3.18
CA SER A 500 -22.81 14.16 -3.65
C SER A 500 -21.75 14.26 -2.54
N ASN A 501 -22.15 14.65 -1.33
CA ASN A 501 -21.22 14.74 -0.20
C ASN A 501 -20.69 13.36 0.21
N ALA A 502 -21.54 12.32 0.19
CA ALA A 502 -21.12 10.95 0.47
C ALA A 502 -20.13 10.43 -0.60
N LEU A 503 -20.37 10.71 -1.89
CA LEU A 503 -19.44 10.34 -2.97
C LEU A 503 -18.11 11.10 -2.88
N LYS A 504 -18.14 12.39 -2.50
CA LYS A 504 -16.93 13.18 -2.22
C LYS A 504 -16.12 12.57 -1.06
N ALA A 505 -16.79 12.19 0.03
CA ALA A 505 -16.15 11.50 1.14
C ALA A 505 -15.58 10.14 0.73
N ALA A 506 -16.27 9.38 -0.14
CA ALA A 506 -15.76 8.14 -0.71
C ALA A 506 -14.47 8.38 -1.51
N VAL A 507 -14.42 9.42 -2.35
CA VAL A 507 -13.21 9.79 -3.10
C VAL A 507 -12.06 10.18 -2.17
N ASP A 508 -12.31 10.95 -1.11
CA ASP A 508 -11.27 11.28 -0.11
C ASP A 508 -10.74 10.03 0.60
N ARG A 509 -11.64 9.12 0.99
CA ARG A 509 -11.27 7.85 1.62
C ARG A 509 -10.48 6.96 0.67
N ALA A 510 -10.76 6.98 -0.63
CA ALA A 510 -9.96 6.26 -1.63
C ALA A 510 -8.51 6.79 -1.68
N TYR A 511 -8.31 8.11 -1.60
CA TYR A 511 -6.97 8.70 -1.41
C TYR A 511 -6.33 8.26 -0.09
N GLY A 512 -7.10 8.23 1.00
CA GLY A 512 -6.62 7.75 2.29
C GLY A 512 -6.10 6.31 2.27
N LYS A 513 -6.73 5.42 1.48
CA LYS A 513 -6.27 4.03 1.25
C LYS A 513 -5.02 3.94 0.37
N ALA A 514 -4.78 4.97 -0.43
CA ALA A 514 -3.67 5.03 -1.36
C ALA A 514 -2.42 5.64 -0.73
N GLU A 515 -2.46 6.22 0.47
CA GLU A 515 -1.30 6.85 1.09
C GLU A 515 -0.10 5.87 1.16
N VAL A 516 1.07 6.32 0.70
CA VAL A 516 2.34 5.57 0.87
C VAL A 516 2.79 5.64 2.32
N VAL A 517 2.70 6.83 2.91
CA VAL A 517 2.94 7.08 4.33
C VAL A 517 1.62 7.50 4.95
N GLU A 518 1.05 6.63 5.78
CA GLU A 518 -0.27 6.87 6.39
C GLU A 518 -0.17 7.90 7.53
N ALA A 519 -0.70 9.10 7.29
CA ALA A 519 -0.74 10.13 8.33
C ALA A 519 -1.56 9.64 9.54
N GLY A 520 -0.91 9.56 10.70
CA GLY A 520 -1.51 9.09 11.96
C GLY A 520 -1.77 7.58 12.05
N LYS A 521 -1.56 6.82 10.97
CA LYS A 521 -1.69 5.36 10.88
C LYS A 521 -2.93 4.81 11.60
N ALA A 522 -4.09 5.23 11.11
CA ALA A 522 -5.39 4.91 11.66
C ALA A 522 -5.90 3.55 11.16
N ALA A 523 -6.60 2.79 12.02
CA ALA A 523 -7.19 1.51 11.61
C ALA A 523 -8.40 1.69 10.67
N TYR A 524 -9.25 2.67 10.95
CA TYR A 524 -10.50 2.89 10.23
C TYR A 524 -10.70 4.38 9.94
N PHE A 525 -11.39 4.70 8.85
CA PHE A 525 -11.93 6.03 8.61
C PHE A 525 -13.05 6.35 9.59
N ASN A 526 -13.16 7.61 10.00
CA ASN A 526 -14.34 8.07 10.75
C ASN A 526 -15.56 8.15 9.84
N GLY A 527 -16.73 7.80 10.37
CA GLY A 527 -17.98 7.82 9.62
C GLY A 527 -18.91 6.64 9.97
N THR A 528 -19.91 6.44 9.13
CA THR A 528 -20.84 5.32 9.25
C THR A 528 -20.69 4.41 8.03
N PHE A 529 -20.46 3.13 8.27
CA PHE A 529 -20.16 2.14 7.25
C PHE A 529 -21.13 0.98 7.36
N ILE A 530 -21.40 0.30 6.25
CA ILE A 530 -22.27 -0.87 6.25
C ILE A 530 -21.58 -2.06 5.60
N GLY A 531 -21.88 -3.24 6.13
CA GLY A 531 -21.47 -4.52 5.56
C GLY A 531 -22.65 -5.47 5.59
N VAL A 532 -22.59 -6.48 4.74
CA VAL A 532 -23.65 -7.47 4.61
C VAL A 532 -23.07 -8.88 4.69
N SER A 533 -23.83 -9.83 5.24
CA SER A 533 -23.51 -11.26 5.25
C SER A 533 -23.36 -11.79 3.82
N THR A 534 -22.67 -12.93 3.67
CA THR A 534 -22.40 -13.52 2.35
C THR A 534 -23.68 -13.79 1.55
N ASP A 535 -24.74 -14.24 2.24
CA ASP A 535 -26.07 -14.50 1.67
C ASP A 535 -26.95 -13.25 1.53
N LYS A 536 -26.44 -12.08 1.92
CA LYS A 536 -27.12 -10.78 1.88
C LYS A 536 -28.38 -10.68 2.73
N THR A 537 -28.54 -11.52 3.74
CA THR A 537 -29.72 -11.50 4.63
C THR A 537 -29.54 -10.67 5.89
N VAL A 538 -28.31 -10.35 6.29
CA VAL A 538 -28.01 -9.52 7.46
C VAL A 538 -27.10 -8.38 7.05
N ASN A 539 -27.49 -7.15 7.34
CA ASN A 539 -26.65 -5.97 7.23
C ASN A 539 -26.29 -5.47 8.64
N VAL A 540 -25.05 -5.03 8.81
CA VAL A 540 -24.63 -4.32 10.01
C VAL A 540 -24.04 -2.97 9.62
N MET A 541 -24.60 -1.93 10.22
CA MET A 541 -24.11 -0.57 10.16
C MET A 541 -23.18 -0.33 11.35
N VAL A 542 -21.95 0.10 11.08
CA VAL A 542 -20.92 0.39 12.07
C VAL A 542 -20.61 1.87 12.05
N THR A 543 -20.72 2.53 13.19
CA THR A 543 -20.22 3.91 13.36
C THR A 543 -18.80 3.85 13.92
N VAL A 544 -17.89 4.55 13.24
CA VAL A 544 -16.49 4.70 13.62
C VAL A 544 -16.24 6.14 14.06
N LYS A 545 -15.70 6.30 15.27
CA LYS A 545 -15.24 7.59 15.82
C LYS A 545 -13.84 7.44 16.37
N TYR A 546 -13.01 8.48 16.24
CA TYR A 546 -11.61 8.45 16.63
C TYR A 546 -10.85 7.24 16.05
N ASN A 547 -11.21 6.84 14.83
CA ASN A 547 -10.67 5.71 14.09
C ASN A 547 -10.91 4.35 14.77
N VAL A 548 -11.92 4.25 15.64
CA VAL A 548 -12.32 3.04 16.37
C VAL A 548 -13.82 2.78 16.16
N PRO A 549 -14.27 1.52 15.95
CA PRO A 549 -15.69 1.17 15.90
C PRO A 549 -16.35 1.37 17.26
N VAL A 550 -17.36 2.23 17.36
CA VAL A 550 -17.97 2.61 18.65
C VAL A 550 -19.43 2.18 18.81
N SER A 551 -20.19 2.03 17.73
CA SER A 551 -21.59 1.57 17.79
C SER A 551 -21.96 0.77 16.56
N MET A 552 -22.94 -0.12 16.70
CA MET A 552 -23.42 -0.97 15.62
C MET A 552 -24.95 -1.03 15.61
N ILE A 553 -25.55 -1.12 14.42
CA ILE A 553 -27.00 -1.32 14.19
C ILE A 553 -27.16 -2.49 13.22
N VAL A 554 -28.03 -3.44 13.56
CA VAL A 554 -28.30 -4.66 12.79
C VAL A 554 -29.63 -4.53 12.05
N TYR A 555 -29.61 -4.84 10.76
CA TYR A 555 -30.77 -4.91 9.88
C TYR A 555 -30.87 -6.28 9.25
N TYR A 556 -32.01 -6.94 9.41
CA TYR A 556 -32.33 -8.18 8.69
C TYR A 556 -33.04 -7.82 7.39
N LEU A 557 -32.69 -8.51 6.32
CA LEU A 557 -33.15 -8.21 4.97
C LEU A 557 -34.06 -9.32 4.45
N ASP A 558 -35.08 -8.94 3.68
CA ASP A 558 -35.89 -9.87 2.90
C ASP A 558 -35.17 -10.32 1.61
N ALA A 559 -35.79 -11.22 0.85
CA ALA A 559 -35.23 -11.72 -0.41
C ALA A 559 -35.04 -10.63 -1.49
N ALA A 560 -35.72 -9.48 -1.35
CA ALA A 560 -35.55 -8.32 -2.22
C ALA A 560 -34.46 -7.35 -1.70
N GLY A 561 -33.81 -7.66 -0.58
CA GLY A 561 -32.80 -6.81 0.05
C GLY A 561 -33.38 -5.61 0.82
N LYS A 562 -34.69 -5.61 1.12
CA LYS A 562 -35.34 -4.58 1.94
C LYS A 562 -35.27 -4.94 3.41
N VAL A 563 -35.19 -3.92 4.25
CA VAL A 563 -35.15 -4.08 5.71
C VAL A 563 -36.47 -4.65 6.21
N LYS A 564 -36.41 -5.78 6.92
CA LYS A 564 -37.53 -6.34 7.67
C LYS A 564 -37.88 -5.41 8.83
N THR A 565 -39.17 -5.23 9.05
CA THR A 565 -39.72 -4.56 10.24
C THR A 565 -39.55 -5.46 11.47
N TYR A 566 -39.61 -4.88 12.67
CA TYR A 566 -39.30 -5.62 13.92
C TYR A 566 -40.26 -6.81 14.16
N ASP A 567 -41.53 -6.66 13.78
CA ASP A 567 -42.58 -7.69 13.85
C ASP A 567 -42.37 -8.84 12.84
N GLN A 568 -41.55 -8.62 11.80
CA GLN A 568 -41.16 -9.66 10.85
C GLN A 568 -39.92 -10.45 11.31
N LEU A 569 -39.29 -10.06 12.42
CA LEU A 569 -38.11 -10.73 12.94
C LEU A 569 -38.49 -11.96 13.77
N THR A 570 -37.71 -13.02 13.59
CA THR A 570 -37.74 -14.18 14.48
C THR A 570 -37.21 -13.82 15.87
N ALA A 571 -37.53 -14.63 16.89
CA ALA A 571 -37.02 -14.42 18.24
C ALA A 571 -35.47 -14.41 18.30
N ALA A 572 -34.81 -15.25 17.49
CA ALA A 572 -33.35 -15.29 17.39
C ALA A 572 -32.77 -14.00 16.75
N GLU A 573 -33.40 -13.48 15.70
CA GLU A 573 -33.04 -12.20 15.08
C GLU A 573 -33.20 -11.04 16.08
N GLN A 574 -34.30 -11.01 16.84
CA GLN A 574 -34.51 -10.00 17.87
C GLN A 574 -33.45 -10.07 18.98
N ALA A 575 -33.10 -11.27 19.45
CA ALA A 575 -32.09 -11.47 20.49
C ALA A 575 -30.69 -11.03 20.03
N VAL A 576 -30.27 -11.42 18.82
CA VAL A 576 -28.97 -11.03 18.25
C VAL A 576 -28.88 -9.52 18.00
N LYS A 577 -29.96 -8.91 17.49
CA LYS A 577 -30.05 -7.45 17.33
C LYS A 577 -29.90 -6.74 18.67
N ALA A 578 -30.66 -7.16 19.69
CA ALA A 578 -30.62 -6.54 21.01
C ALA A 578 -29.23 -6.65 21.66
N GLU A 579 -28.56 -7.79 21.54
CA GLU A 579 -27.19 -7.98 22.04
C GLU A 579 -26.22 -7.00 21.36
N ILE A 580 -26.20 -6.95 20.03
CA ILE A 580 -25.24 -6.10 19.29
C ILE A 580 -25.48 -4.61 19.57
N GLU A 581 -26.74 -4.16 19.55
CA GLU A 581 -27.07 -2.74 19.62
C GLU A 581 -26.92 -2.14 21.02
N ASN A 582 -27.16 -2.93 22.07
CA ASN A 582 -27.13 -2.44 23.45
C ASN A 582 -25.78 -2.63 24.15
N THR A 583 -24.79 -3.22 23.49
CA THR A 583 -23.49 -3.55 24.11
C THR A 583 -22.56 -2.34 24.24
N SER A 584 -22.82 -1.22 23.58
CA SER A 584 -21.92 -0.06 23.61
C SER A 584 -22.61 1.22 24.07
N THR A 585 -21.86 2.02 24.81
CA THR A 585 -22.22 3.39 25.21
C THR A 585 -21.76 4.44 24.18
N GLY A 586 -21.14 4.01 23.07
CA GLY A 586 -20.67 4.88 21.99
C GLY A 586 -19.35 5.61 22.25
N ASN A 587 -18.70 5.36 23.39
CA ASN A 587 -17.50 6.09 23.84
C ASN A 587 -16.20 5.27 23.79
N GLY A 588 -16.27 4.00 23.38
CA GLY A 588 -15.11 3.11 23.31
C GLY A 588 -15.29 2.03 22.26
N LEU A 589 -14.29 1.15 22.13
CA LEU A 589 -14.34 0.03 21.20
C LEU A 589 -15.57 -0.83 21.46
N HIS A 590 -16.40 -1.00 20.44
CA HIS A 590 -17.53 -1.92 20.46
C HIS A 590 -17.05 -3.35 20.74
N LYS A 591 -17.79 -4.15 21.53
CA LYS A 591 -17.46 -5.56 21.83
C LYS A 591 -17.12 -6.38 20.58
N TYR A 592 -17.85 -6.14 19.50
CA TYR A 592 -17.68 -6.82 18.21
C TYR A 592 -16.82 -6.01 17.21
N GLY A 593 -16.24 -4.89 17.61
CA GLY A 593 -15.37 -4.05 16.78
C GLY A 593 -13.99 -4.65 16.53
N TYR A 594 -13.62 -5.73 17.23
CA TYR A 594 -12.36 -6.44 17.05
C TYR A 594 -12.55 -7.95 17.26
N ARG A 595 -12.13 -8.76 16.27
CA ARG A 595 -12.21 -10.24 16.31
C ARG A 595 -13.59 -10.77 16.73
N ALA A 596 -14.64 -10.23 16.13
CA ALA A 596 -16.01 -10.68 16.36
C ALA A 596 -16.15 -12.20 16.09
N ALA A 597 -16.87 -12.88 16.99
CA ALA A 597 -17.17 -14.30 16.93
C ALA A 597 -18.69 -14.52 17.15
N ALA A 598 -19.21 -15.61 16.61
CA ALA A 598 -20.62 -15.99 16.78
C ALA A 598 -20.94 -16.25 18.27
N PHE A 599 -22.18 -15.98 18.65
CA PHE A 599 -22.69 -16.05 20.01
C PHE A 599 -24.17 -16.45 20.04
N GLY A 600 -24.70 -16.80 21.21
CA GLY A 600 -26.11 -17.14 21.34
C GLY A 600 -26.34 -18.23 22.38
N SER A 601 -27.52 -18.22 22.98
CA SER A 601 -27.94 -19.16 24.03
C SER A 601 -28.41 -20.50 23.47
N ASN A 602 -28.72 -20.56 22.17
CA ASN A 602 -29.16 -21.73 21.43
C ASN A 602 -28.59 -21.71 20.00
N ASP A 603 -28.83 -22.79 19.26
CA ASP A 603 -28.24 -22.95 17.92
C ASP A 603 -28.81 -21.96 16.90
N ALA A 604 -30.09 -21.57 17.01
CA ALA A 604 -30.71 -20.58 16.13
C ALA A 604 -30.08 -19.19 16.30
N GLU A 605 -29.85 -18.74 17.54
CA GLU A 605 -29.13 -17.49 17.83
C GLU A 605 -27.68 -17.53 17.34
N LYS A 606 -26.99 -18.67 17.50
CA LYS A 606 -25.62 -18.86 17.00
C LYS A 606 -25.54 -18.78 15.48
N GLU A 607 -26.50 -19.36 14.77
CA GLU A 607 -26.57 -19.29 13.32
C GLU A 607 -26.80 -17.83 12.85
N VAL A 608 -27.77 -17.14 13.46
CA VAL A 608 -28.08 -15.74 13.11
C VAL A 608 -26.90 -14.81 13.44
N SER A 609 -26.26 -14.99 14.59
CA SER A 609 -25.12 -14.16 14.98
C SER A 609 -23.88 -14.42 14.12
N ALA A 610 -23.68 -15.65 13.61
CA ALA A 610 -22.61 -15.93 12.66
C ALA A 610 -22.73 -15.05 11.41
N LYS A 611 -23.96 -14.91 10.87
CA LYS A 611 -24.23 -14.00 9.73
C LYS A 611 -24.04 -12.53 10.09
N ALA A 612 -24.47 -12.11 11.29
CA ALA A 612 -24.21 -10.75 11.77
C ALA A 612 -22.70 -10.47 11.90
N VAL A 613 -21.91 -11.45 12.35
CA VAL A 613 -20.45 -11.36 12.46
C VAL A 613 -19.79 -11.26 11.08
N GLU A 614 -20.27 -11.98 10.08
CA GLU A 614 -19.84 -11.79 8.68
C GLU A 614 -20.10 -10.35 8.22
N ALA A 615 -21.32 -9.84 8.45
CA ALA A 615 -21.70 -8.49 8.09
C ALA A 615 -20.85 -7.42 8.82
N ILE A 616 -20.52 -7.63 10.11
CA ILE A 616 -19.61 -6.78 10.88
C ILE A 616 -18.22 -6.76 10.24
N LYS A 617 -17.66 -7.94 9.90
CA LYS A 617 -16.34 -8.02 9.26
C LYS A 617 -16.33 -7.28 7.92
N ALA A 618 -17.39 -7.45 7.11
CA ALA A 618 -17.55 -6.72 5.86
C ALA A 618 -17.63 -5.20 6.10
N ALA A 619 -18.38 -4.75 7.11
CA ALA A 619 -18.52 -3.33 7.42
C ALA A 619 -17.17 -2.73 7.86
N LEU A 620 -16.42 -3.45 8.70
CA LEU A 620 -15.08 -3.04 9.11
C LEU A 620 -14.10 -2.99 7.93
N GLU A 621 -14.23 -3.89 6.94
CA GLU A 621 -13.42 -3.82 5.72
C GLU A 621 -13.78 -2.59 4.86
N THR A 622 -15.07 -2.22 4.77
CA THR A 622 -15.46 -0.98 4.09
C THR A 622 -14.95 0.28 4.81
N ALA A 623 -14.86 0.23 6.14
CA ALA A 623 -14.36 1.31 6.99
C ALA A 623 -12.82 1.37 7.04
N GLY A 624 -12.13 0.29 6.67
CA GLY A 624 -10.68 0.16 6.81
C GLY A 624 -9.94 1.26 6.05
N LYS A 625 -8.94 1.85 6.70
CA LYS A 625 -7.96 2.71 6.03
C LYS A 625 -6.88 1.84 5.38
#